data_AF-A0A1B6BCY5-F1
#
_entry.id   AF-A0A1B6BCY5-F1
#
_cell.length_a   1.000
_cell.length_b   1.000
_cell.length_c   1.000
_cell.angle_alpha   90.00
_cell.angle_beta   90.00
_cell.angle_gamma   90.00
#
_symmetry.space_group_name_H-M   'P 1'
#
loop_
_entity.id
_entity.type
_entity.pdbx_description
1 polymer ?
#
loop_
_entity_poly.entity_id
_entity_poly.type
_entity_poly.pdbx_seq_one_letter_code
_entity_poly.pdbx_strand_id
1 'polypeptide(L)'
;MNETIPTIQNNETWDMPIMKRASELGLVKTGEPMADATNEITREQAATILYRALQIKEGIQYDQCYTSILDQVIFDHDQIESAYRDSVYSMLQKGVFTGNSNHFDAKGLMTRGASCVVIERVLDKGKRANPTKTKNEFRVFVDLKYPIESKNSIQMPFENGKPVIDNEKVISELKQHENNTFSGFLYDYYYYDDYINEKWSAPGYDNYEAKKEYTDSLISIGIEAMKVFYNYDYQADMKTYQKSLQWVSATNNPKKDRIESLINSIQSNTLIMESQFITDKTLFYNSSDGYPRLRGRLYFTFKSPSQKAEMFQTHFNDVVVKLKVDQWYYIDLEALVGDYGAHSGVEWEHSTPNYANNYYLTDFIPVTPSN
;
A
#
# COMPACT_ATOMS: atom_id res chain seq x y z
N MET A 1 -26.99 7.73 75.88
CA MET A 1 -26.39 7.03 74.73
C MET A 1 -25.68 8.10 73.92
N ASN A 2 -24.34 8.08 73.90
CA ASN A 2 -23.56 8.99 73.08
C ASN A 2 -23.43 8.36 71.70
N GLU A 3 -24.05 8.97 70.70
CA GLU A 3 -23.82 8.63 69.30
C GLU A 3 -22.43 9.11 68.90
N THR A 4 -21.53 8.17 68.61
CA THR A 4 -20.26 8.42 67.95
C THR A 4 -20.52 8.92 66.53
N ILE A 5 -20.17 10.18 66.26
CA ILE A 5 -20.11 10.75 64.92
C ILE A 5 -19.02 10.00 64.14
N PRO A 6 -19.32 9.39 62.98
CA PRO A 6 -18.30 8.76 62.16
C PRO A 6 -17.36 9.85 61.63
N THR A 7 -16.08 9.73 61.97
CA THR A 7 -15.01 10.53 61.37
C THR A 7 -14.97 10.22 59.87
N ILE A 8 -15.40 11.18 59.05
CA ILE A 8 -15.20 11.14 57.60
C ILE A 8 -13.69 11.26 57.37
N GLN A 9 -13.04 10.13 57.09
CA GLN A 9 -11.68 10.14 56.55
C GLN A 9 -11.77 10.70 55.13
N ASN A 10 -11.22 11.90 54.92
CA ASN A 10 -10.92 12.43 53.60
C ASN A 10 -9.89 11.53 52.92
N ASN A 11 -10.36 10.50 52.22
CA ASN A 11 -9.53 9.64 51.37
C ASN A 11 -9.24 10.35 50.04
N GLU A 12 -8.65 11.55 50.09
CA GLU A 12 -8.07 12.15 48.90
C GLU A 12 -6.78 11.39 48.56
N THR A 13 -6.81 10.61 47.49
CA THR A 13 -5.63 9.92 46.98
C THR A 13 -4.73 10.90 46.24
N TRP A 14 -3.41 10.64 46.23
CA TRP A 14 -2.41 11.58 45.70
C TRP A 14 -2.57 11.88 44.20
N ASP A 15 -3.25 10.99 43.47
CA ASP A 15 -3.52 11.05 42.03
C ASP A 15 -4.73 11.92 41.67
N MET A 16 -5.67 12.13 42.60
CA MET A 16 -6.88 12.93 42.36
C MET A 16 -6.63 14.32 41.75
N PRO A 17 -5.73 15.17 42.27
CA PRO A 17 -5.46 16.48 41.66
C PRO A 17 -4.86 16.36 40.25
N ILE A 18 -4.08 15.30 39.98
CA ILE A 18 -3.47 15.03 38.67
C ILE A 18 -4.55 14.60 37.68
N MET A 19 -5.41 13.66 38.06
CA MET A 19 -6.51 13.17 37.21
C MET A 19 -7.54 14.26 36.92
N LYS A 20 -7.87 15.07 37.92
CA LYS A 20 -8.72 16.26 37.73
C LYS A 20 -8.11 17.18 36.68
N ARG A 21 -6.81 17.47 36.78
CA ARG A 21 -6.14 18.34 35.81
C ARG A 21 -6.07 17.72 34.41
N ALA A 22 -5.81 16.41 34.31
CA ALA A 22 -5.81 15.69 33.05
C ALA A 22 -7.19 15.72 32.37
N SER A 23 -8.27 15.60 33.15
CA SER A 23 -9.64 15.71 32.66
C SER A 23 -10.00 17.13 32.20
N GLU A 24 -9.63 18.16 32.97
CA GLU A 24 -9.80 19.57 32.58
C GLU A 24 -9.09 19.90 31.26
N LEU A 25 -7.94 19.30 31.01
CA LEU A 25 -7.17 19.44 29.78
C LEU A 25 -7.69 18.55 28.63
N GLY A 26 -8.67 17.68 28.89
CA GLY A 26 -9.20 16.74 27.90
C GLY A 26 -8.25 15.60 27.53
N LEU A 27 -7.22 15.33 28.35
CA LEU A 27 -6.28 14.23 28.14
C LEU A 27 -6.94 12.88 28.40
N VAL A 28 -7.82 12.84 29.40
CA VAL A 28 -8.67 11.70 29.77
C VAL A 28 -10.13 12.15 29.80
N LYS A 29 -11.06 11.29 29.35
CA LYS A 29 -12.50 11.58 29.34
C LYS A 29 -13.26 10.61 30.24
N THR A 30 -14.36 11.07 30.81
CA THR A 30 -15.25 10.23 31.62
C THR A 30 -15.71 9.00 30.84
N GLY A 31 -15.62 7.82 31.45
CA GLY A 31 -16.01 6.55 30.85
C GLY A 31 -14.91 5.85 30.03
N GLU A 32 -13.75 6.49 29.85
CA GLU A 32 -12.59 5.82 29.26
C GLU A 32 -11.86 4.98 30.34
N PRO A 33 -11.31 3.80 29.99
CA PRO A 33 -10.58 2.97 30.96
C PRO A 33 -9.43 3.69 31.67
N MET A 34 -8.77 4.62 30.96
CA MET A 34 -7.68 5.43 31.49
C MET A 34 -8.12 6.64 32.35
N ALA A 35 -9.42 6.82 32.61
CA ALA A 35 -9.92 7.84 33.52
C ALA A 35 -9.85 7.43 35.00
N ASP A 36 -9.60 6.14 35.27
CA ASP A 36 -9.35 5.59 36.60
C ASP A 36 -7.86 5.36 36.79
N ALA A 37 -7.25 6.07 37.74
CA ALA A 37 -5.81 6.00 38.02
C ALA A 37 -5.36 4.69 38.67
N THR A 38 -6.29 3.84 39.11
CA THR A 38 -5.98 2.52 39.69
C THR A 38 -5.81 1.44 38.63
N ASN A 39 -6.26 1.71 37.39
CA ASN A 39 -6.13 0.77 36.28
C ASN A 39 -4.72 0.80 35.67
N GLU A 40 -4.26 -0.37 35.25
CA GLU A 40 -3.12 -0.45 34.35
C GLU A 40 -3.50 0.11 32.98
N ILE A 41 -2.54 0.74 32.30
CA ILE A 41 -2.78 1.36 30.99
C ILE A 41 -2.09 0.54 29.89
N THR A 42 -2.85 0.26 28.82
CA THR A 42 -2.30 -0.39 27.63
C THR A 42 -1.56 0.62 26.75
N ARG A 43 -0.79 0.12 25.77
CA ARG A 43 -0.01 0.96 24.85
C ARG A 43 -0.90 1.82 23.95
N GLU A 44 -2.02 1.31 23.46
CA GLU A 44 -2.97 2.09 22.65
C GLU A 44 -3.65 3.21 23.47
N GLN A 45 -4.02 2.92 24.74
CA GLN A 45 -4.60 3.92 25.63
C GLN A 45 -3.60 5.02 25.96
N ALA A 46 -2.35 4.65 26.24
CA ALA A 46 -1.27 5.59 26.47
C ALA A 46 -0.98 6.45 25.22
N ALA A 47 -1.01 5.85 24.02
CA ALA A 47 -0.87 6.59 22.76
C ALA A 47 -1.96 7.66 22.61
N THR A 48 -3.22 7.34 22.95
CA THR A 48 -4.33 8.30 22.92
C THR A 48 -4.14 9.48 23.88
N ILE A 49 -3.74 9.23 25.13
CA ILE A 49 -3.47 10.31 26.09
C ILE A 49 -2.35 11.22 25.58
N LEU A 50 -1.26 10.61 25.12
CA LEU A 50 -0.07 11.33 24.65
C LEU A 50 -0.30 12.07 23.34
N TYR A 51 -1.16 11.54 22.45
CA TYR A 51 -1.59 12.22 21.24
C TYR A 51 -2.36 13.50 21.57
N ARG A 52 -3.32 13.44 22.50
CA ARG A 52 -4.05 14.62 22.99
C ARG A 52 -3.11 15.65 23.62
N ALA A 53 -2.15 15.19 24.42
CA ALA A 53 -1.15 16.07 25.02
C ALA A 53 -0.28 16.75 23.94
N LEU A 54 0.07 16.01 22.90
CA LEU A 54 0.85 16.53 21.78
C LEU A 54 0.07 17.55 20.96
N GLN A 55 -1.22 17.33 20.70
CA GLN A 55 -2.11 18.30 20.05
C GLN A 55 -2.13 19.64 20.79
N ILE A 56 -2.28 19.61 22.13
CA ILE A 56 -2.25 20.81 22.97
C ILE A 56 -0.87 21.49 22.89
N LYS A 57 0.20 20.71 22.99
CA LYS A 57 1.58 21.23 22.99
C LYS A 57 1.97 21.88 21.66
N GLU A 58 1.60 21.26 20.54
CA GLU A 58 2.00 21.69 19.20
C GLU A 58 0.94 22.57 18.51
N GLY A 59 -0.22 22.77 19.13
CA GLY A 59 -1.33 23.52 18.55
C GLY A 59 -1.94 22.84 17.32
N ILE A 60 -1.82 21.52 17.22
CA ILE A 60 -2.32 20.73 16.08
C ILE A 60 -3.80 20.44 16.30
N GLN A 61 -4.63 20.87 15.34
CA GLN A 61 -6.02 20.39 15.24
C GLN A 61 -6.02 19.02 14.58
N TYR A 62 -6.87 18.12 15.09
CA TYR A 62 -7.09 16.73 14.66
C TYR A 62 -6.47 16.43 13.29
N ASP A 63 -5.25 15.89 13.29
CA ASP A 63 -4.65 15.39 12.06
C ASP A 63 -5.19 13.97 11.85
N GLN A 64 -5.99 13.77 10.81
CA GLN A 64 -6.25 12.42 10.33
C GLN A 64 -4.94 11.89 9.74
N CYS A 65 -4.08 11.36 10.61
CA CYS A 65 -2.85 10.65 10.25
C CYS A 65 -3.11 9.18 9.94
N TYR A 66 -4.37 8.75 9.91
CA TYR A 66 -4.69 7.44 9.38
C TYR A 66 -4.31 7.42 7.91
N THR A 67 -3.27 6.67 7.61
CA THR A 67 -2.86 6.35 6.25
C THR A 67 -2.94 4.83 6.13
N SER A 68 -3.49 4.33 5.03
CA SER A 68 -3.65 2.87 4.82
C SER A 68 -2.31 2.11 4.80
N ILE A 69 -1.18 2.82 4.74
CA ILE A 69 0.17 2.26 4.92
C ILE A 69 0.39 1.72 6.33
N LEU A 70 -0.22 2.32 7.35
CA LEU A 70 -0.02 1.91 8.73
C LEU A 70 -0.65 0.55 9.03
N ASP A 71 -1.75 0.21 8.36
CA ASP A 71 -2.33 -1.14 8.39
C ASP A 71 -1.38 -2.21 7.79
N GLN A 72 -0.48 -1.82 6.89
CA GLN A 72 0.41 -2.75 6.20
C GLN A 72 1.79 -2.86 6.86
N VAL A 73 2.20 -1.84 7.64
CA VAL A 73 3.46 -1.84 8.38
C VAL A 73 3.32 -2.23 9.85
N ILE A 74 2.08 -2.28 10.35
CA ILE A 74 1.74 -2.74 11.71
C ILE A 74 0.97 -4.05 11.56
N PHE A 75 1.65 -5.18 11.67
CA PHE A 75 1.08 -6.49 11.37
C PHE A 75 -0.03 -6.89 12.36
N ASP A 76 -0.06 -6.30 13.55
CA ASP A 76 -1.09 -6.46 14.57
C ASP A 76 -2.09 -5.29 14.63
N HIS A 77 -2.27 -4.58 13.51
CA HIS A 77 -3.18 -3.43 13.47
C HIS A 77 -4.64 -3.77 13.77
N ASP A 78 -5.05 -4.99 13.45
CA ASP A 78 -6.38 -5.54 13.71
C ASP A 78 -6.67 -5.70 15.22
N GLN A 79 -5.62 -5.78 16.04
CA GLN A 79 -5.72 -5.77 17.50
C GLN A 79 -5.94 -4.38 18.08
N ILE A 80 -5.69 -3.31 17.31
CA ILE A 80 -5.93 -1.93 17.77
C ILE A 80 -7.43 -1.65 17.70
N GLU A 81 -8.02 -1.30 18.84
CA GLU A 81 -9.43 -0.89 18.89
C GLU A 81 -9.65 0.33 18.00
N SER A 82 -10.76 0.34 17.26
CA SER A 82 -11.07 1.39 16.28
C SER A 82 -11.04 2.79 16.89
N ALA A 83 -11.44 2.94 18.16
CA ALA A 83 -11.43 4.20 18.88
C ALA A 83 -10.01 4.76 19.17
N TYR A 84 -8.97 3.92 19.12
CA TYR A 84 -7.59 4.32 19.43
C TYR A 84 -6.69 4.38 18.19
N ARG A 85 -7.14 3.82 17.05
CA ARG A 85 -6.32 3.63 15.85
C ARG A 85 -5.68 4.92 15.34
N ASP A 86 -6.45 5.98 15.18
CA ASP A 86 -5.94 7.29 14.75
C ASP A 86 -4.81 7.78 15.66
N SER A 87 -4.99 7.68 16.97
CA SER A 87 -3.98 8.13 17.94
C SER A 87 -2.71 7.28 17.88
N VAL A 88 -2.84 5.96 17.78
CA VAL A 88 -1.70 5.05 17.65
C VAL A 88 -0.90 5.40 16.40
N TYR A 89 -1.60 5.61 15.29
CA TYR A 89 -1.02 5.89 13.98
C TYR A 89 -0.31 7.24 13.93
N SER A 90 -0.95 8.31 14.42
CA SER A 90 -0.31 9.62 14.57
C SER A 90 0.98 9.52 15.40
N MET A 91 0.96 8.73 16.47
CA MET A 91 2.08 8.63 17.40
C MET A 91 3.25 7.80 16.86
N LEU A 92 2.97 6.80 16.02
CA LEU A 92 3.98 6.07 15.26
C LEU A 92 4.58 6.93 14.14
N GLN A 93 3.75 7.61 13.36
CA GLN A 93 4.20 8.48 12.27
C GLN A 93 5.04 9.65 12.79
N LYS A 94 4.72 10.19 13.97
CA LYS A 94 5.52 11.24 14.60
C LYS A 94 6.77 10.69 15.29
N GLY A 95 6.95 9.38 15.36
CA GLY A 95 8.11 8.74 15.98
C GLY A 95 8.13 8.84 17.51
N VAL A 96 6.97 9.08 18.12
CA VAL A 96 6.85 9.05 19.58
C VAL A 96 6.85 7.61 20.05
N PHE A 97 5.97 6.80 19.47
CA PHE A 97 6.01 5.36 19.63
C PHE A 97 6.89 4.72 18.58
N THR A 98 7.37 3.53 18.90
CA THR A 98 8.05 2.63 17.97
C THR A 98 7.48 1.24 18.17
N GLY A 99 7.26 0.52 17.07
CA GLY A 99 6.94 -0.91 17.11
C GLY A 99 8.19 -1.76 17.35
N ASN A 100 7.98 -3.07 17.52
CA ASN A 100 9.00 -4.10 17.52
C ASN A 100 8.72 -5.07 16.37
N SER A 101 9.65 -5.21 15.42
CA SER A 101 9.48 -6.09 14.26
C SER A 101 8.11 -5.94 13.57
N ASN A 102 7.73 -4.70 13.23
CA ASN A 102 6.44 -4.37 12.60
C ASN A 102 5.19 -4.69 13.45
N HIS A 103 5.32 -4.91 14.76
CA HIS A 103 4.20 -5.04 15.68
C HIS A 103 4.15 -3.83 16.64
N PHE A 104 2.96 -3.31 16.92
CA PHE A 104 2.75 -2.24 17.88
C PHE A 104 2.55 -2.78 19.31
N ASP A 105 1.99 -3.97 19.47
CA ASP A 105 1.54 -4.56 20.72
C ASP A 105 0.51 -3.66 21.43
N ALA A 106 -0.65 -3.48 20.79
CA ALA A 106 -1.67 -2.51 21.22
C ALA A 106 -2.21 -2.77 22.64
N LYS A 107 -2.42 -4.04 22.95
CA LYS A 107 -2.98 -4.51 24.23
C LYS A 107 -1.91 -4.73 25.31
N GLY A 108 -0.63 -4.70 24.95
CA GLY A 108 0.48 -4.77 25.89
C GLY A 108 0.42 -3.65 26.93
N LEU A 109 0.75 -3.97 28.17
CA LEU A 109 0.81 -3.00 29.26
C LEU A 109 1.97 -2.03 29.08
N MET A 110 1.73 -0.76 29.36
CA MET A 110 2.77 0.26 29.29
C MET A 110 3.69 0.21 30.52
N THR A 111 4.93 -0.24 30.33
CA THR A 111 5.93 -0.23 31.41
C THR A 111 6.41 1.19 31.73
N ARG A 112 6.85 1.41 32.97
CA ARG A 112 7.42 2.71 33.40
C ARG A 112 8.56 3.21 32.50
N GLY A 113 9.45 2.30 32.09
CA GLY A 113 10.57 2.63 31.20
C GLY A 113 10.10 3.09 29.83
N ALA A 114 9.13 2.38 29.25
CA ALA A 114 8.51 2.77 27.99
C ALA A 114 7.80 4.14 28.11
N SER A 115 7.05 4.36 29.19
CA SER A 115 6.39 5.65 29.49
C SER A 115 7.38 6.81 29.51
N CYS A 116 8.52 6.68 30.19
CA CYS A 116 9.54 7.73 30.24
C CYS A 116 10.06 8.09 28.85
N VAL A 117 10.33 7.09 28.00
CA VAL A 117 10.83 7.30 26.64
C VAL A 117 9.79 8.04 25.78
N VAL A 118 8.53 7.60 25.79
CA VAL A 118 7.50 8.23 24.96
C VAL A 118 7.14 9.63 25.46
N ILE A 119 7.16 9.88 26.78
CA ILE A 119 6.97 11.22 27.35
C ILE A 119 8.11 12.15 26.93
N GLU A 120 9.37 11.71 27.01
CA GLU A 120 10.52 12.50 26.55
C GLU A 120 10.36 12.91 25.08
N ARG A 121 9.90 12.00 24.22
CA ARG A 121 9.64 12.23 22.79
C ARG A 121 8.47 13.18 22.51
N VAL A 122 7.45 13.19 23.38
CA VAL A 122 6.38 14.21 23.32
C VAL A 122 6.94 15.58 23.70
N LEU A 123 7.73 15.65 24.77
CA LEU A 123 8.29 16.91 25.29
C LEU A 123 9.33 17.53 24.34
N ASP A 124 10.20 16.70 23.76
CA ASP A 124 11.29 17.08 22.87
C ASP A 124 11.18 16.37 21.51
N LYS A 125 10.85 17.15 20.47
CA LYS A 125 10.74 16.66 19.09
C LYS A 125 12.06 16.10 18.57
N GLY A 126 13.22 16.60 19.02
CA GLY A 126 14.54 16.11 18.62
C GLY A 126 14.88 14.71 19.16
N LYS A 127 14.15 14.24 20.17
CA LYS A 127 14.30 12.89 20.76
C LYS A 127 13.40 11.85 20.10
N ARG A 128 12.45 12.27 19.26
CA ARG A 128 11.56 11.35 18.53
C ARG A 128 12.40 10.38 17.73
N ALA A 129 12.01 9.12 17.74
CA ALA A 129 12.58 8.16 16.82
C ALA A 129 12.32 8.70 15.42
N ASN A 130 13.31 8.61 14.53
CA ASN A 130 12.97 8.79 13.13
C ASN A 130 12.11 7.57 12.75
N PRO A 131 10.82 7.75 12.38
CA PRO A 131 9.95 6.62 11.99
C PRO A 131 10.58 5.80 10.86
N THR A 132 11.56 6.37 10.19
CA THR A 132 12.19 5.84 9.01
C THR A 132 13.58 5.25 9.26
N LYS A 133 14.20 5.50 10.42
CA LYS A 133 15.44 4.82 10.82
C LYS A 133 15.09 3.57 11.63
N THR A 134 14.75 2.48 10.96
CA THR A 134 15.06 1.17 11.53
C THR A 134 16.58 1.10 11.72
N LYS A 135 17.03 0.48 12.81
CA LYS A 135 18.42 0.54 13.30
C LYS A 135 19.45 -0.09 12.36
N ASN A 136 19.01 -0.62 11.23
CA ASN A 136 19.85 -1.16 10.19
C ASN A 136 19.61 -0.34 8.92
N GLU A 137 20.67 0.25 8.37
CA GLU A 137 20.71 1.08 7.16
C GLU A 137 20.37 0.30 5.87
N PHE A 138 19.38 -0.59 5.91
CA PHE A 138 18.91 -1.29 4.73
C PHE A 138 18.03 -0.35 3.90
N ARG A 139 18.61 0.09 2.77
CA ARG A 139 17.85 0.52 1.59
C ARG A 139 17.22 -0.69 0.94
N VAL A 140 16.13 -0.42 0.23
CA VAL A 140 15.11 -1.44 0.07
C VAL A 140 14.74 -1.49 -1.36
N PHE A 141 14.84 -2.70 -1.83
CA PHE A 141 14.62 -3.08 -3.18
C PHE A 141 13.36 -3.94 -3.15
N VAL A 142 12.41 -3.61 -4.00
CA VAL A 142 11.50 -4.64 -4.48
C VAL A 142 12.40 -5.60 -5.25
N ASP A 143 12.76 -6.72 -4.63
CA ASP A 143 13.56 -7.75 -5.29
C ASP A 143 12.75 -8.23 -6.49
N LEU A 144 13.20 -7.81 -7.67
CA LEU A 144 12.66 -8.25 -8.94
C LEU A 144 12.63 -9.77 -8.93
N LYS A 145 11.43 -10.36 -8.84
CA LYS A 145 11.30 -11.79 -9.00
C LYS A 145 11.40 -12.11 -10.48
N TYR A 146 12.21 -13.10 -10.80
CA TYR A 146 12.24 -13.74 -12.11
C TYR A 146 11.23 -14.89 -12.04
N PRO A 147 9.96 -14.68 -12.46
CA PRO A 147 8.92 -15.67 -12.22
C PRO A 147 9.22 -16.95 -13.00
N ILE A 148 9.01 -18.10 -12.37
CA ILE A 148 8.97 -19.39 -13.03
C ILE A 148 7.55 -19.97 -12.96
N GLU A 149 7.26 -21.07 -13.65
CA GLU A 149 6.04 -21.83 -13.36
C GLU A 149 6.17 -22.43 -11.96
N SER A 150 5.24 -22.07 -11.06
CA SER A 150 5.18 -22.62 -9.71
C SER A 150 4.88 -24.11 -9.75
N LYS A 151 5.54 -24.87 -8.87
CA LYS A 151 5.21 -26.29 -8.63
C LYS A 151 3.93 -26.46 -7.80
N ASN A 152 3.54 -25.42 -7.07
CA ASN A 152 2.34 -25.39 -6.26
C ASN A 152 1.21 -24.75 -7.05
N SER A 153 0.00 -25.31 -6.96
CA SER A 153 -1.21 -24.73 -7.52
C SER A 153 -2.13 -24.21 -6.43
N ILE A 154 -3.00 -23.27 -6.79
CA ILE A 154 -4.12 -22.84 -5.97
C ILE A 154 -5.40 -23.52 -6.45
N GLN A 155 -6.30 -23.86 -5.52
CA GLN A 155 -7.63 -24.36 -5.85
C GLN A 155 -8.66 -23.25 -5.76
N MET A 156 -9.51 -23.12 -6.78
CA MET A 156 -10.56 -22.11 -6.85
C MET A 156 -11.83 -22.68 -7.49
N PRO A 157 -13.02 -22.14 -7.21
CA PRO A 157 -14.24 -22.49 -7.93
C PRO A 157 -14.14 -22.08 -9.41
N PHE A 158 -14.73 -22.87 -10.30
CA PHE A 158 -14.79 -22.56 -11.73
C PHE A 158 -16.23 -22.52 -12.21
N GLU A 159 -16.52 -21.59 -13.12
CA GLU A 159 -17.78 -21.49 -13.83
C GLU A 159 -17.49 -21.32 -15.33
N ASN A 160 -18.09 -22.18 -16.17
CA ASN A 160 -17.91 -22.15 -17.63
C ASN A 160 -16.42 -22.17 -18.07
N GLY A 161 -15.57 -22.91 -17.36
CA GLY A 161 -14.14 -23.04 -17.66
C GLY A 161 -13.28 -21.84 -17.24
N LYS A 162 -13.83 -20.91 -16.44
CA LYS A 162 -13.11 -19.76 -15.90
C LYS A 162 -13.10 -19.78 -14.36
N PRO A 163 -12.02 -19.32 -13.71
CA PRO A 163 -12.02 -19.19 -12.26
C PRO A 163 -13.03 -18.13 -11.81
N VAL A 164 -13.78 -18.42 -10.75
CA VAL A 164 -14.64 -17.46 -10.07
C VAL A 164 -13.77 -16.66 -9.11
N ILE A 165 -13.57 -15.37 -9.42
CA ILE A 165 -12.66 -14.49 -8.69
C ILE A 165 -13.46 -13.58 -7.75
N ASP A 166 -13.13 -13.63 -6.46
CA ASP A 166 -13.59 -12.68 -5.46
C ASP A 166 -12.63 -11.48 -5.42
N ASN A 167 -13.04 -10.38 -6.05
CA ASN A 167 -12.20 -9.19 -6.16
C ASN A 167 -11.83 -8.61 -4.79
N GLU A 168 -12.76 -8.55 -3.84
CA GLU A 168 -12.50 -7.96 -2.53
C GLU A 168 -11.46 -8.76 -1.75
N LYS A 169 -11.58 -10.09 -1.80
CA LYS A 169 -10.58 -10.99 -1.23
C LYS A 169 -9.21 -10.80 -1.86
N VAL A 170 -9.13 -10.75 -3.20
CA VAL A 170 -7.86 -10.53 -3.91
C VAL A 170 -7.23 -9.19 -3.54
N ILE A 171 -8.01 -8.11 -3.48
CA ILE A 171 -7.50 -6.79 -3.06
C ILE A 171 -6.97 -6.84 -1.63
N SER A 172 -7.68 -7.52 -0.72
CA SER A 172 -7.23 -7.70 0.67
C SER A 172 -5.90 -8.46 0.75
N GLU A 173 -5.77 -9.57 0.01
CA GLU A 173 -4.53 -10.35 -0.05
C GLU A 173 -3.37 -9.53 -0.64
N LEU A 174 -3.60 -8.74 -1.69
CA LEU A 174 -2.58 -7.88 -2.31
C LEU A 174 -2.07 -6.77 -1.38
N LYS A 175 -2.89 -6.33 -0.41
CA LYS A 175 -2.48 -5.41 0.66
C LYS A 175 -1.61 -6.10 1.72
N GLN A 176 -1.77 -7.41 1.89
CA GLN A 176 -1.08 -8.22 2.90
C GLN A 176 0.11 -9.04 2.35
N HIS A 177 0.37 -8.96 1.05
CA HIS A 177 1.32 -9.83 0.34
C HIS A 177 2.71 -9.86 1.01
N GLU A 178 3.32 -11.02 1.25
CA GLU A 178 4.60 -11.14 2.02
C GLU A 178 5.82 -10.46 1.36
N ASN A 179 5.86 -10.36 0.02
CA ASN A 179 6.83 -9.49 -0.67
C ASN A 179 6.58 -7.98 -0.44
N ASN A 180 5.60 -7.63 0.38
CA ASN A 180 5.65 -6.46 1.26
C ASN A 180 6.69 -6.65 2.37
N THR A 181 7.86 -7.21 2.07
CA THR A 181 9.07 -6.96 2.85
C THR A 181 9.40 -5.49 2.69
N PHE A 182 8.56 -4.68 3.35
CA PHE A 182 8.71 -3.27 3.55
C PHE A 182 10.06 -3.12 4.15
N SER A 183 10.85 -2.50 3.35
CA SER A 183 11.98 -1.84 3.87
C SER A 183 11.97 -0.51 3.06
N GLY A 184 12.56 0.56 3.57
CA GLY A 184 12.54 1.87 2.96
C GLY A 184 11.97 2.84 3.97
N PHE A 185 12.01 4.13 3.65
CA PHE A 185 11.48 5.09 4.60
C PHE A 185 9.96 5.09 4.50
N LEU A 186 9.27 5.09 5.65
CA LEU A 186 7.80 5.10 5.70
C LEU A 186 7.18 6.31 4.96
N TYR A 187 7.96 7.39 4.79
CA TYR A 187 7.57 8.56 4.02
C TYR A 187 7.82 8.44 2.51
N ASP A 188 8.37 7.34 2.01
CA ASP A 188 8.54 7.16 0.56
C ASP A 188 7.31 6.50 -0.07
N TYR A 189 6.41 5.94 0.76
CA TYR A 189 5.20 5.24 0.33
C TYR A 189 3.97 6.07 0.62
N TYR A 190 3.35 6.54 -0.46
CA TYR A 190 2.10 7.28 -0.38
C TYR A 190 1.03 6.49 -1.11
N TYR A 191 -0.03 6.09 -0.41
CA TYR A 191 -1.23 5.59 -1.08
C TYR A 191 -1.89 6.73 -1.84
N TYR A 192 -2.81 6.38 -2.73
CA TYR A 192 -3.59 7.32 -3.54
C TYR A 192 -3.92 8.66 -2.84
N ASP A 193 -4.55 8.64 -1.65
CA ASP A 193 -4.91 9.88 -0.95
C ASP A 193 -3.69 10.64 -0.40
N ASP A 194 -2.71 9.92 0.14
CA ASP A 194 -1.48 10.54 0.66
C ASP A 194 -0.66 11.17 -0.46
N TYR A 195 -0.61 10.52 -1.63
CA TYR A 195 0.13 10.96 -2.80
C TYR A 195 -0.47 12.25 -3.37
N ILE A 196 -1.79 12.37 -3.36
CA ILE A 196 -2.49 13.61 -3.73
C ILE A 196 -2.21 14.72 -2.71
N ASN A 197 -2.10 14.38 -1.42
CA ASN A 197 -1.89 15.36 -0.37
C ASN A 197 -0.43 15.83 -0.23
N GLU A 198 0.52 15.15 -0.86
CA GLU A 198 1.92 15.61 -0.92
C GLU A 198 2.08 16.97 -1.59
N LYS A 199 3.17 17.66 -1.26
CA LYS A 199 3.55 18.89 -1.96
C LYS A 199 4.21 18.55 -3.30
N TRP A 200 3.51 18.82 -4.40
CA TRP A 200 4.05 18.60 -5.74
C TRP A 200 4.84 19.83 -6.19
N SER A 201 5.99 19.61 -6.82
CA SER A 201 6.82 20.69 -7.37
C SER A 201 6.46 21.08 -8.80
N ALA A 202 5.56 20.34 -9.44
CA ALA A 202 5.17 20.57 -10.83
C ALA A 202 4.10 21.68 -10.95
N PRO A 203 4.31 22.69 -11.83
CA PRO A 203 3.32 23.74 -12.08
C PRO A 203 1.98 23.17 -12.56
N GLY A 204 0.86 23.73 -12.08
CA GLY A 204 -0.49 23.30 -12.47
C GLY A 204 -1.12 22.24 -11.57
N TYR A 205 -0.36 21.70 -10.62
CA TYR A 205 -0.82 20.74 -9.60
C TYR A 205 -0.94 21.40 -8.22
N ASP A 206 -1.37 22.67 -8.19
CA ASP A 206 -1.38 23.49 -6.97
C ASP A 206 -2.59 23.21 -6.08
N ASN A 207 -3.54 22.41 -6.55
CA ASN A 207 -4.75 22.03 -5.82
C ASN A 207 -4.99 20.51 -5.84
N TYR A 208 -5.81 20.05 -4.91
CA TYR A 208 -6.16 18.64 -4.72
C TYR A 208 -6.78 18.02 -5.98
N GLU A 209 -7.71 18.70 -6.65
CA GLU A 209 -8.43 18.16 -7.81
C GLU A 209 -7.50 17.90 -9.01
N ALA A 210 -6.58 18.81 -9.30
CA ALA A 210 -5.61 18.64 -10.39
C ALA A 210 -4.67 17.43 -10.14
N LYS A 211 -4.20 17.27 -8.90
CA LYS A 211 -3.38 16.12 -8.50
C LYS A 211 -4.17 14.81 -8.54
N LYS A 212 -5.42 14.86 -8.09
CA LYS A 212 -6.36 13.74 -8.13
C LYS A 212 -6.61 13.30 -9.57
N GLU A 213 -6.93 14.22 -10.48
CA GLU A 213 -7.16 13.95 -11.90
C GLU A 213 -5.93 13.29 -12.54
N TYR A 214 -4.74 13.79 -12.26
CA TYR A 214 -3.51 13.19 -12.76
C TYR A 214 -3.25 11.80 -12.17
N THR A 215 -3.43 11.62 -10.86
CA THR A 215 -3.27 10.32 -10.20
C THR A 215 -4.28 9.29 -10.75
N ASP A 216 -5.53 9.70 -10.95
CA ASP A 216 -6.55 8.89 -11.62
C ASP A 216 -6.16 8.52 -13.06
N SER A 217 -5.48 9.43 -13.76
CA SER A 217 -4.95 9.15 -15.10
C SER A 217 -3.83 8.11 -15.07
N LEU A 218 -2.93 8.15 -14.08
CA LEU A 218 -1.86 7.15 -13.92
C LEU A 218 -2.42 5.75 -13.66
N ILE A 219 -3.42 5.65 -12.77
CA ILE A 219 -4.11 4.39 -12.48
C ILE A 219 -4.78 3.87 -13.75
N SER A 220 -5.47 4.74 -14.49
CA SER A 220 -6.12 4.40 -15.75
C SER A 220 -5.09 3.88 -16.77
N ILE A 221 -3.94 4.52 -16.89
CA ILE A 221 -2.85 4.08 -17.76
C ILE A 221 -2.34 2.69 -17.34
N GLY A 222 -2.12 2.45 -16.05
CA GLY A 222 -1.72 1.15 -15.54
C GLY A 222 -2.73 0.05 -15.88
N ILE A 223 -4.02 0.30 -15.62
CA ILE A 223 -5.10 -0.65 -15.93
C ILE A 223 -5.17 -0.92 -17.44
N GLU A 224 -5.17 0.13 -18.27
CA GLU A 224 -5.31 -0.01 -19.72
C GLU A 224 -4.07 -0.66 -20.34
N ALA A 225 -2.86 -0.33 -19.87
CA ALA A 225 -1.64 -1.00 -20.29
C ALA A 225 -1.69 -2.49 -19.95
N MET A 226 -2.14 -2.85 -18.75
CA MET A 226 -2.30 -4.25 -18.34
C MET A 226 -3.34 -5.00 -19.18
N LYS A 227 -4.47 -4.35 -19.52
CA LYS A 227 -5.43 -4.91 -20.47
C LYS A 227 -4.81 -5.14 -21.85
N VAL A 228 -3.99 -4.22 -22.35
CA VAL A 228 -3.27 -4.40 -23.62
C VAL A 228 -2.28 -5.55 -23.54
N PHE A 229 -1.46 -5.61 -22.50
CA PHE A 229 -0.46 -6.68 -22.45
C PHE A 229 -1.09 -8.04 -22.26
N TYR A 230 -2.18 -8.13 -21.50
CA TYR A 230 -2.64 -9.40 -20.98
C TYR A 230 -4.07 -9.79 -21.34
N ASN A 231 -4.99 -8.88 -21.63
CA ASN A 231 -6.40 -9.19 -21.89
C ASN A 231 -6.78 -8.94 -23.35
N TYR A 232 -6.21 -9.75 -24.24
CA TYR A 232 -6.29 -9.51 -25.67
C TYR A 232 -7.07 -10.60 -26.41
N ASP A 233 -8.27 -10.22 -26.87
CA ASP A 233 -9.00 -10.93 -27.91
C ASP A 233 -8.67 -10.32 -29.29
N TYR A 234 -7.82 -11.03 -30.03
CA TYR A 234 -7.36 -10.64 -31.37
C TYR A 234 -8.49 -10.49 -32.41
N GLN A 235 -9.65 -11.09 -32.18
CA GLN A 235 -10.78 -11.01 -33.09
C GLN A 235 -11.69 -9.81 -32.82
N ALA A 236 -11.71 -9.28 -31.59
CA ALA A 236 -12.67 -8.27 -31.19
C ALA A 236 -12.15 -6.83 -31.20
N ASP A 237 -10.84 -6.59 -30.96
CA ASP A 237 -10.44 -5.26 -30.45
C ASP A 237 -9.13 -4.64 -30.97
N MET A 238 -8.76 -4.91 -32.23
CA MET A 238 -7.48 -4.45 -32.81
C MET A 238 -7.31 -2.91 -32.81
N LYS A 239 -8.40 -2.15 -32.95
CA LYS A 239 -8.37 -0.68 -32.96
C LYS A 239 -8.15 -0.11 -31.56
N THR A 240 -8.79 -0.69 -30.54
CA THR A 240 -8.58 -0.33 -29.13
C THR A 240 -7.16 -0.71 -28.70
N TYR A 241 -6.69 -1.89 -29.15
CA TYR A 241 -5.33 -2.36 -28.93
C TYR A 241 -4.27 -1.40 -29.48
N GLN A 242 -4.42 -0.96 -30.74
CA GLN A 242 -3.50 0.00 -31.36
C GLN A 242 -3.48 1.34 -30.60
N LYS A 243 -4.65 1.82 -30.16
CA LYS A 243 -4.74 3.05 -29.35
C LYS A 243 -4.02 2.89 -28.02
N SER A 244 -4.18 1.75 -27.34
CA SER A 244 -3.61 1.59 -26.01
C SER A 244 -2.13 1.17 -26.01
N LEU A 245 -1.61 0.57 -27.10
CA LEU A 245 -0.17 0.35 -27.31
C LEU A 245 0.67 1.64 -27.34
N GLN A 246 0.04 2.79 -27.63
CA GLN A 246 0.74 4.09 -27.65
C GLN A 246 1.30 4.47 -26.26
N TRP A 247 0.68 3.97 -25.18
CA TRP A 247 1.08 4.25 -23.79
C TRP A 247 2.34 3.49 -23.35
N VAL A 248 2.72 2.45 -24.10
CA VAL A 248 3.82 1.53 -23.79
C VAL A 248 5.10 1.89 -24.55
N SER A 249 4.98 2.43 -25.76
CA SER A 249 6.12 2.57 -26.69
C SER A 249 6.66 4.01 -26.76
N ALA A 250 6.60 4.76 -25.66
CA ALA A 250 6.91 6.19 -25.64
C ALA A 250 8.40 6.53 -25.86
N THR A 251 9.32 5.57 -25.73
CA THR A 251 10.73 5.88 -25.47
C THR A 251 11.67 5.93 -26.68
N ASN A 252 11.22 5.85 -27.95
CA ASN A 252 11.87 6.38 -29.19
C ASN A 252 11.23 5.73 -30.45
N ASN A 253 11.01 6.52 -31.51
CA ASN A 253 10.47 6.04 -32.81
C ASN A 253 11.38 4.98 -33.47
N PRO A 254 10.85 4.04 -34.30
CA PRO A 254 9.62 4.12 -35.09
C PRO A 254 8.45 3.37 -34.44
N LYS A 255 7.58 4.14 -33.76
CA LYS A 255 6.36 3.74 -33.04
C LYS A 255 5.41 2.95 -33.93
N LYS A 256 5.29 3.31 -35.20
CA LYS A 256 4.34 2.68 -36.11
C LYS A 256 4.79 1.28 -36.53
N ASP A 257 6.02 1.16 -37.02
CA ASP A 257 6.53 -0.12 -37.55
C ASP A 257 6.67 -1.18 -36.45
N ARG A 258 7.04 -0.80 -35.22
CA ARG A 258 7.09 -1.72 -34.08
C ARG A 258 5.70 -2.16 -33.62
N ILE A 259 4.75 -1.22 -33.53
CA ILE A 259 3.35 -1.55 -33.20
C ILE A 259 2.74 -2.45 -34.27
N GLU A 260 2.95 -2.13 -35.56
CA GLU A 260 2.49 -2.96 -36.67
C GLU A 260 3.17 -4.33 -36.69
N SER A 261 4.47 -4.42 -36.42
CA SER A 261 5.20 -5.68 -36.30
C SER A 261 4.68 -6.55 -35.14
N LEU A 262 4.39 -5.94 -33.99
CA LEU A 262 3.80 -6.65 -32.86
C LEU A 262 2.39 -7.15 -33.19
N ILE A 263 1.54 -6.29 -33.77
CA ILE A 263 0.20 -6.66 -34.23
C ILE A 263 0.27 -7.83 -35.23
N ASN A 264 1.17 -7.75 -36.23
CA ASN A 264 1.36 -8.79 -37.22
C ASN A 264 1.87 -10.11 -36.60
N SER A 265 2.78 -10.04 -35.62
CA SER A 265 3.25 -11.21 -34.87
C SER A 265 2.12 -11.87 -34.09
N ILE A 266 1.27 -11.07 -33.44
CA ILE A 266 0.12 -11.58 -32.68
C ILE A 266 -0.91 -12.23 -33.62
N GLN A 267 -1.24 -11.57 -34.72
CA GLN A 267 -2.15 -12.10 -35.75
C GLN A 267 -1.63 -13.39 -36.39
N SER A 268 -0.32 -13.51 -36.60
CA SER A 268 0.29 -14.69 -37.23
C SER A 268 0.49 -15.86 -36.28
N ASN A 269 0.65 -15.62 -34.97
CA ASN A 269 0.88 -16.69 -33.99
C ASN A 269 -0.42 -17.28 -33.39
N THR A 270 -1.60 -16.70 -33.65
CA THR A 270 -2.92 -17.20 -33.18
C THR A 270 -2.99 -17.53 -31.69
N LEU A 271 -2.16 -16.87 -30.87
CA LEU A 271 -2.15 -17.00 -29.43
C LEU A 271 -3.23 -16.07 -28.88
N ILE A 272 -4.29 -16.64 -28.32
CA ILE A 272 -5.31 -15.90 -27.58
C ILE A 272 -4.89 -15.92 -26.11
N MET A 273 -4.86 -14.76 -25.47
CA MET A 273 -4.74 -14.70 -24.03
C MET A 273 -6.04 -14.17 -23.45
N GLU A 274 -6.73 -15.01 -22.71
CA GLU A 274 -7.84 -14.56 -21.87
C GLU A 274 -7.25 -14.15 -20.53
N SER A 275 -7.59 -12.96 -20.03
CA SER A 275 -7.14 -12.58 -18.70
C SER A 275 -8.10 -11.64 -17.97
N GLN A 276 -7.82 -11.46 -16.70
CA GLN A 276 -8.49 -10.54 -15.82
C GLN A 276 -7.47 -9.97 -14.84
N PHE A 277 -7.26 -8.65 -14.91
CA PHE A 277 -6.39 -7.95 -13.97
C PHE A 277 -7.22 -7.33 -12.86
N ILE A 278 -6.98 -7.77 -11.63
CA ILE A 278 -7.66 -7.30 -10.42
C ILE A 278 -6.77 -6.27 -9.74
N THR A 279 -7.28 -5.05 -9.64
CA THR A 279 -6.63 -3.92 -8.96
C THR A 279 -7.66 -2.87 -8.59
N ASP A 280 -7.28 -1.91 -7.74
CA ASP A 280 -8.05 -0.71 -7.46
C ASP A 280 -7.14 0.46 -7.04
N LYS A 281 -7.74 1.63 -6.75
CA LYS A 281 -7.00 2.82 -6.33
C LYS A 281 -6.25 2.62 -5.01
N THR A 282 -6.70 1.72 -4.14
CA THR A 282 -6.05 1.44 -2.86
C THR A 282 -4.77 0.62 -3.01
N LEU A 283 -4.50 0.11 -4.21
CA LEU A 283 -3.26 -0.57 -4.59
C LEU A 283 -2.32 0.32 -5.42
N PHE A 284 -2.69 1.58 -5.63
CA PHE A 284 -1.80 2.59 -6.20
C PHE A 284 -0.96 3.22 -5.10
N TYR A 285 0.34 3.30 -5.34
CA TYR A 285 1.26 3.90 -4.38
C TYR A 285 2.53 4.44 -5.05
N ASN A 286 3.24 5.35 -4.38
CA ASN A 286 4.59 5.76 -4.79
C ASN A 286 5.63 4.84 -4.14
N SER A 287 6.54 4.22 -4.91
CA SER A 287 7.57 3.34 -4.32
C SER A 287 8.76 4.11 -3.77
N SER A 288 9.62 3.43 -3.00
CA SER A 288 10.83 3.99 -2.38
C SER A 288 11.87 4.55 -3.35
N ASP A 289 11.80 4.17 -4.62
CA ASP A 289 12.60 4.74 -5.71
C ASP A 289 11.99 6.02 -6.30
N GLY A 290 10.84 6.47 -5.78
CA GLY A 290 10.15 7.70 -6.15
C GLY A 290 9.21 7.57 -7.35
N TYR A 291 8.95 6.34 -7.82
CA TYR A 291 8.08 6.11 -8.97
C TYR A 291 6.67 5.64 -8.59
N PRO A 292 5.62 6.11 -9.28
CA PRO A 292 4.28 5.62 -9.05
C PRO A 292 4.10 4.19 -9.59
N ARG A 293 3.49 3.34 -8.77
CA ARG A 293 3.22 1.93 -9.08
C ARG A 293 1.75 1.60 -8.86
N LEU A 294 1.23 0.75 -9.73
CA LEU A 294 -0.08 0.15 -9.57
C LEU A 294 0.08 -1.36 -9.36
N ARG A 295 -0.27 -1.85 -8.18
CA ARG A 295 -0.24 -3.28 -7.88
C ARG A 295 -1.53 -3.96 -8.32
N GLY A 296 -1.42 -5.18 -8.82
CA GLY A 296 -2.59 -6.02 -9.04
C GLY A 296 -2.23 -7.50 -9.20
N ARG A 297 -3.29 -8.29 -9.34
CA ARG A 297 -3.23 -9.72 -9.63
C ARG A 297 -3.76 -9.97 -11.04
N LEU A 298 -2.96 -10.60 -11.88
CA LEU A 298 -3.35 -11.00 -13.22
C LEU A 298 -3.72 -12.49 -13.22
N TYR A 299 -4.96 -12.80 -13.51
CA TYR A 299 -5.40 -14.16 -13.88
C TYR A 299 -5.37 -14.30 -15.38
N PHE A 300 -4.77 -15.35 -15.94
CA PHE A 300 -4.72 -15.51 -17.39
C PHE A 300 -4.63 -16.98 -17.84
N THR A 301 -5.00 -17.23 -19.09
CA THR A 301 -4.76 -18.50 -19.79
C THR A 301 -4.38 -18.23 -21.23
N PHE A 302 -3.52 -19.09 -21.78
CA PHE A 302 -3.15 -19.06 -23.19
C PHE A 302 -3.93 -20.12 -23.95
N LYS A 303 -4.57 -19.73 -25.06
CA LYS A 303 -5.15 -20.64 -26.04
C LYS A 303 -4.31 -20.52 -27.31
N SER A 304 -3.62 -21.60 -27.69
CA SER A 304 -2.75 -21.61 -28.86
C SER A 304 -2.96 -22.88 -29.69
N PRO A 305 -3.26 -22.77 -31.00
CA PRO A 305 -3.21 -23.90 -31.91
C PRO A 305 -1.84 -24.57 -31.96
N SER A 306 -0.77 -23.81 -31.74
CA SER A 306 0.61 -24.30 -31.76
C SER A 306 1.01 -25.12 -30.52
N GLN A 307 0.15 -25.16 -29.49
CA GLN A 307 0.40 -25.79 -28.20
C GLN A 307 1.62 -25.21 -27.44
N LYS A 308 2.07 -24.01 -27.82
CA LYS A 308 3.14 -23.28 -27.15
C LYS A 308 2.57 -22.04 -26.47
N ALA A 309 2.92 -21.86 -25.21
CA ALA A 309 2.68 -20.64 -24.46
C ALA A 309 3.99 -20.20 -23.81
N GLU A 310 4.45 -19.01 -24.20
CA GLU A 310 5.72 -18.45 -23.78
C GLU A 310 5.49 -17.00 -23.35
N MET A 311 5.95 -16.63 -22.16
CA MET A 311 5.86 -15.28 -21.62
C MET A 311 7.26 -14.67 -21.54
N PHE A 312 7.43 -13.51 -22.19
CA PHE A 312 8.69 -12.78 -22.23
C PHE A 312 8.83 -11.87 -21.01
N GLN A 313 10.03 -11.81 -20.47
CA GLN A 313 10.40 -10.84 -19.45
C GLN A 313 10.94 -9.56 -20.12
N THR A 314 10.23 -8.44 -19.90
CA THR A 314 10.46 -7.15 -20.58
C THR A 314 11.82 -6.51 -20.30
N HIS A 315 12.47 -6.86 -19.18
CA HIS A 315 13.70 -6.18 -18.77
C HIS A 315 14.99 -6.73 -19.40
N PHE A 316 14.98 -7.95 -19.95
CA PHE A 316 16.20 -8.58 -20.45
C PHE A 316 16.05 -9.32 -21.79
N ASN A 317 14.87 -9.37 -22.41
CA ASN A 317 14.58 -10.08 -23.68
C ASN A 317 14.99 -11.57 -23.74
N ASP A 318 15.67 -12.12 -22.73
CA ASP A 318 16.34 -13.42 -22.80
C ASP A 318 15.68 -14.50 -21.93
N VAL A 319 14.80 -14.10 -21.00
CA VAL A 319 14.09 -15.04 -20.14
C VAL A 319 12.69 -15.28 -20.69
N VAL A 320 12.51 -16.49 -21.22
CA VAL A 320 11.23 -17.02 -21.70
C VAL A 320 10.72 -18.05 -20.71
N VAL A 321 9.55 -17.78 -20.15
CA VAL A 321 8.88 -18.73 -19.26
C VAL A 321 7.89 -19.54 -20.07
N LYS A 322 8.13 -20.85 -20.15
CA LYS A 322 7.25 -21.79 -20.83
C LYS A 322 6.10 -22.15 -19.90
N LEU A 323 4.88 -21.93 -20.37
CA LEU A 323 3.65 -22.21 -19.66
C LEU A 323 2.82 -23.22 -20.46
N LYS A 324 1.84 -23.84 -19.80
CA LYS A 324 0.90 -24.76 -20.43
C LYS A 324 -0.25 -24.00 -21.07
N VAL A 325 -0.61 -24.41 -22.29
CA VAL A 325 -1.83 -23.97 -22.98
C VAL A 325 -3.06 -24.52 -22.26
N ASP A 326 -4.16 -23.76 -22.27
CA ASP A 326 -5.44 -24.07 -21.62
C ASP A 326 -5.37 -24.25 -20.09
N GLN A 327 -4.26 -23.85 -19.47
CA GLN A 327 -4.09 -23.78 -18.01
C GLN A 327 -4.25 -22.34 -17.55
N TRP A 328 -5.13 -22.12 -16.58
CA TRP A 328 -5.22 -20.84 -15.89
C TRP A 328 -4.04 -20.66 -14.94
N TYR A 329 -3.48 -19.46 -14.90
CA TYR A 329 -2.48 -19.02 -13.94
C TYR A 329 -2.96 -17.76 -13.26
N TYR A 330 -2.38 -17.47 -12.09
CA TYR A 330 -2.32 -16.09 -11.62
C TYR A 330 -0.89 -15.67 -11.33
N ILE A 331 -0.65 -14.37 -11.40
CA ILE A 331 0.59 -13.73 -10.97
C ILE A 331 0.28 -12.36 -10.36
N ASP A 332 0.92 -12.08 -9.23
CA ASP A 332 0.94 -10.76 -8.60
C ASP A 332 2.10 -9.95 -9.16
N LEU A 333 1.81 -8.69 -9.52
CA LEU A 333 2.77 -7.79 -10.15
C LEU A 333 2.48 -6.31 -9.83
N GLU A 334 3.44 -5.47 -10.17
CA GLU A 334 3.34 -4.01 -10.09
C GLU A 334 3.65 -3.40 -11.44
N ALA A 335 2.73 -2.57 -11.94
CA ALA A 335 2.92 -1.76 -13.13
C ALA A 335 3.54 -0.41 -12.75
N LEU A 336 4.72 -0.10 -13.30
CA LEU A 336 5.36 1.20 -13.21
C LEU A 336 4.63 2.17 -14.15
N VAL A 337 4.06 3.23 -13.59
CA VAL A 337 3.31 4.24 -14.33
C VAL A 337 3.89 5.62 -14.07
N GLY A 338 3.76 6.53 -15.04
CA GLY A 338 4.21 7.91 -14.87
C GLY A 338 5.72 8.11 -14.89
N ASP A 339 6.49 7.20 -15.51
CA ASP A 339 7.91 7.42 -15.75
C ASP A 339 8.07 8.58 -16.73
N TYR A 340 8.54 9.72 -16.22
CA TYR A 340 8.93 10.84 -17.06
C TYR A 340 10.16 10.38 -17.84
N GLY A 341 9.96 9.95 -19.08
CA GLY A 341 11.04 9.81 -20.04
C GLY A 341 11.73 11.16 -20.18
N ALA A 342 12.75 11.39 -19.36
CA ALA A 342 13.43 12.67 -19.22
C ALA A 342 14.27 12.90 -20.48
N HIS A 343 13.64 13.40 -21.53
CA HIS A 343 14.36 14.01 -22.64
C HIS A 343 14.70 15.42 -22.18
N SER A 344 15.85 15.55 -21.51
CA SER A 344 16.45 16.83 -21.16
C SER A 344 16.63 17.67 -22.44
N GLY A 345 15.75 18.64 -22.66
CA GLY A 345 15.90 19.63 -23.74
C GLY A 345 14.68 19.92 -24.61
N VAL A 346 13.50 19.35 -24.34
CA VAL A 346 12.26 19.74 -25.03
C VAL A 346 11.39 20.53 -24.03
N GLU A 347 10.82 21.65 -24.47
CA GLU A 347 9.86 22.43 -23.68
C GLU A 347 8.82 21.50 -23.05
N TRP A 348 8.42 21.82 -21.81
CA TRP A 348 7.46 21.06 -20.99
C TRP A 348 6.05 21.02 -21.59
N GLU A 349 5.89 20.51 -22.82
CA GLU A 349 4.64 19.91 -23.23
C GLU A 349 4.52 18.64 -22.40
N HIS A 350 3.70 18.70 -21.34
CA HIS A 350 3.40 17.62 -20.40
C HIS A 350 3.60 16.25 -21.06
N SER A 351 4.75 15.62 -20.81
CA SER A 351 5.03 14.29 -21.35
C SER A 351 3.90 13.41 -20.88
N THR A 352 3.12 12.89 -21.82
CA THR A 352 1.95 12.08 -21.52
C THR A 352 2.41 10.95 -20.59
N PRO A 353 1.80 10.80 -19.40
CA PRO A 353 2.20 9.74 -18.50
C PRO A 353 2.13 8.41 -19.24
N ASN A 354 3.12 7.57 -19.01
CA ASN A 354 3.31 6.32 -19.74
C ASN A 354 3.33 5.14 -18.78
N TYR A 355 3.22 3.96 -19.38
CA TYR A 355 3.55 2.72 -18.71
C TYR A 355 5.02 2.41 -19.05
N ALA A 356 5.82 2.08 -18.04
CA ALA A 356 7.24 1.83 -18.23
C ALA A 356 7.62 0.35 -18.12
N ASN A 357 7.19 -0.34 -17.07
CA ASN A 357 7.63 -1.71 -16.80
C ASN A 357 6.69 -2.48 -15.85
N ASN A 358 6.83 -3.81 -15.82
CA ASN A 358 6.23 -4.67 -14.80
C ASN A 358 7.29 -5.24 -13.85
N TYR A 359 6.95 -5.25 -12.56
CA TYR A 359 7.71 -5.94 -11.51
C TYR A 359 6.88 -7.14 -11.05
N TYR A 360 7.37 -8.35 -11.28
CA TYR A 360 6.68 -9.56 -10.80
C TYR A 360 6.96 -9.75 -9.31
N LEU A 361 5.91 -10.03 -8.55
CA LEU A 361 5.96 -10.28 -7.10
C LEU A 361 5.89 -11.77 -6.77
N THR A 362 5.38 -12.59 -7.68
CA THR A 362 5.17 -14.04 -7.48
C THR A 362 5.61 -14.82 -8.71
N ASP A 363 5.63 -16.15 -8.57
CA ASP A 363 5.75 -17.06 -9.72
C ASP A 363 4.43 -17.13 -10.47
N PHE A 364 4.42 -17.74 -11.66
CA PHE A 364 3.16 -18.10 -12.32
C PHE A 364 2.53 -19.28 -11.58
N ILE A 365 1.46 -19.03 -10.84
CA ILE A 365 0.83 -20.03 -9.99
C ILE A 365 -0.33 -20.68 -10.76
N PRO A 366 -0.27 -21.99 -11.08
CA PRO A 366 -1.38 -22.68 -11.71
C PRO A 366 -2.64 -22.61 -10.86
N VAL A 367 -3.76 -22.29 -11.49
CA VAL A 367 -5.10 -22.28 -10.89
C VAL A 367 -5.83 -23.54 -11.31
N THR A 368 -6.23 -24.35 -10.33
CA THR A 368 -6.89 -25.63 -10.53
C THR A 368 -8.31 -25.58 -9.98
N PRO A 369 -9.29 -26.29 -10.58
CA PRO A 369 -10.63 -26.36 -10.01
C PRO A 369 -10.63 -27.00 -8.62
N SER A 370 -11.29 -26.36 -7.66
CA SER A 370 -11.72 -27.00 -6.41
C SER A 370 -12.96 -27.83 -6.75
N ASN A 371 -12.79 -29.14 -6.95
CA ASN A 371 -13.90 -30.04 -7.28
C ASN A 371 -15.04 -29.99 -6.26
#